data_AF-A0AB34HUA6-F1
#
_entry.id   AF-A0AB34HUA6-F1
#
_cell.length_a   1.000
_cell.length_b   1.000
_cell.length_c   1.000
_cell.angle_alpha   90.00
_cell.angle_beta   90.00
_cell.angle_gamma   90.00
#
_symmetry.space_group_name_H-M   'P 1'
#
loop_
_entity.id
_entity.type
_entity.pdbx_description
1 polymer ?
#
loop_
_entity_poly.entity_id
_entity_poly.type
_entity_poly.pdbx_seq_one_letter_code
_entity_poly.pdbx_strand_id
1 'polypeptide(L)' 'MSRASSSGRWRSSGWLYNDDQLLDDRRTLGECGYTSQTAWPRAPATVGLAFREDEAFEALHIQPFSSPPELLEVMKPQD' A
#
# COMPACT_ATOMS: atom_id res chain seq x y z
N MET A 1 27.95 -2.78 31.29
CA MET A 1 27.59 -3.14 29.91
C MET A 1 26.23 -3.83 29.95
N SER A 2 25.14 -3.15 29.58
CA SER A 2 23.82 -3.78 29.44
C SER A 2 23.38 -3.66 27.99
N ARG A 3 23.32 -4.79 27.29
CA ARG A 3 22.71 -4.86 25.95
C ARG A 3 21.20 -4.73 26.14
N ALA A 4 20.64 -3.63 25.66
CA ALA A 4 19.22 -3.56 25.37
C ALA A 4 18.92 -4.60 24.29
N SER A 5 18.05 -5.55 24.60
CA SER A 5 17.61 -6.57 23.65
C SER A 5 16.63 -5.92 22.68
N SER A 6 17.12 -5.50 21.52
CA SER A 6 16.30 -5.02 20.41
C SER A 6 15.62 -6.21 19.73
N SER A 7 14.61 -6.81 20.38
CA SER A 7 13.69 -7.71 19.71
C SER A 7 12.70 -6.89 18.87
N GLY A 8 13.18 -6.41 17.72
CA GLY A 8 12.36 -5.79 16.69
C GLY A 8 11.32 -6.78 16.16
N ARG A 9 10.15 -6.82 16.80
CA ARG A 9 8.98 -7.56 16.30
C ARG A 9 8.18 -6.64 15.38
N TRP A 10 8.67 -6.45 14.16
CA TRP A 10 7.97 -5.71 13.09
C TRP A 10 6.77 -6.44 12.48
N ARG A 11 6.31 -7.56 13.08
CA ARG A 11 5.40 -8.52 12.44
C ARG A 11 3.98 -8.54 13.02
N SER A 12 3.55 -7.56 13.81
CA SER A 12 2.28 -7.69 14.55
C SER A 12 1.42 -6.43 14.58
N SER A 13 1.79 -5.38 13.85
CA SER A 13 1.27 -4.04 14.10
C SER A 13 0.40 -3.49 12.97
N GLY A 14 0.16 -4.22 11.90
CA GLY A 14 -0.58 -3.68 10.76
C GLY A 14 -1.36 -4.71 9.94
N TRP A 15 -2.46 -4.26 9.35
CA TRP A 15 -3.29 -4.97 8.39
C TRP A 15 -2.95 -4.52 6.98
N LEU A 16 -2.83 -5.48 6.06
CA LEU A 16 -2.57 -5.22 4.65
C LEU A 16 -3.85 -5.39 3.84
N TYR A 17 -4.03 -4.54 2.84
CA TYR A 17 -5.22 -4.53 1.99
C TYR A 17 -4.86 -4.53 0.51
N ASN A 18 -5.67 -5.22 -0.29
CA ASN A 18 -5.77 -5.00 -1.73
C ASN A 18 -7.09 -4.29 -2.00
N ASP A 19 -7.02 -3.05 -2.49
CA ASP A 19 -8.14 -2.12 -2.47
C ASP A 19 -8.76 -2.06 -1.05
N ASP A 20 -10.02 -2.46 -0.89
CA ASP A 20 -10.71 -2.51 0.41
C ASP A 20 -10.70 -3.91 1.06
N GLN A 21 -10.04 -4.90 0.44
CA GLN A 21 -10.03 -6.29 0.92
C GLN A 21 -8.84 -6.58 1.82
N LEU A 22 -9.12 -6.96 3.07
CA LEU A 22 -8.10 -7.41 4.02
C LEU A 22 -7.40 -8.68 3.49
N LEU A 23 -6.07 -8.68 3.50
CA LEU A 23 -5.25 -9.80 3.08
C LEU A 23 -5.08 -10.81 4.21
N ASP A 24 -5.19 -12.10 3.88
CA ASP A 24 -4.88 -13.21 4.80
C ASP A 24 -3.36 -13.44 4.84
N ASP A 25 -2.79 -13.41 6.05
CA ASP A 25 -1.37 -13.66 6.32
C ASP A 25 -0.88 -15.02 5.80
N ARG A 26 -1.79 -15.97 5.55
CA ARG A 26 -1.46 -17.31 5.02
C ARG A 26 -1.35 -17.34 3.50
N ARG A 27 -1.84 -16.32 2.80
CA ARG A 27 -1.80 -16.25 1.33
C ARG A 27 -0.51 -15.58 0.86
N THR A 28 0.03 -16.10 -0.22
CA THR A 28 1.09 -15.44 -0.96
C THR A 28 0.57 -14.21 -1.70
N LEU A 29 1.45 -13.26 -2.00
CA LEU A 29 1.10 -12.08 -2.81
C LEU A 29 0.49 -12.46 -4.16
N GLY A 30 1.01 -13.52 -4.80
CA GLY A 30 0.47 -14.04 -6.06
C GLY A 30 -0.96 -14.54 -5.93
N GLU A 31 -1.29 -15.26 -4.85
CA GLU A 31 -2.66 -15.67 -4.56
C GLU A 31 -3.56 -14.46 -4.28
N CYS A 32 -3.03 -13.36 -3.74
CA CYS A 32 -3.76 -12.11 -3.53
C CYS A 32 -3.88 -11.23 -4.79
N GLY A 33 -3.39 -11.70 -5.95
CA GLY A 33 -3.50 -11.01 -7.24
C GLY A 33 -2.30 -10.14 -7.61
N TYR A 34 -1.25 -10.09 -6.78
CA TYR A 34 -0.01 -9.38 -7.07
C TYR A 34 0.96 -10.29 -7.82
N THR A 35 0.99 -10.13 -9.15
CA THR A 35 1.79 -10.94 -10.06
C THR A 35 2.74 -10.06 -10.86
N SER A 36 3.68 -10.68 -11.59
CA SER A 36 4.53 -9.95 -12.54
C SER A 36 3.74 -9.28 -13.68
N GLN A 37 2.48 -9.69 -13.91
CA GLN A 37 1.59 -9.13 -14.92
C GLN A 37 0.68 -8.01 -14.36
N THR A 38 0.64 -7.80 -13.05
CA THR A 38 -0.22 -6.78 -12.41
C THR A 38 0.57 -5.75 -11.60
N ALA A 39 1.77 -6.08 -11.14
CA ALA A 39 2.67 -5.19 -10.40
C ALA A 39 3.94 -4.86 -11.22
N TRP A 40 3.76 -4.15 -12.35
CA TRP A 40 4.87 -3.82 -13.25
C TRP A 40 5.74 -2.68 -12.67
N PRO A 41 7.06 -2.61 -12.98
CA PRO A 41 7.92 -1.53 -12.45
C PRO A 41 7.43 -0.11 -12.79
N ARG A 42 6.87 0.09 -13.99
CA ARG A 42 6.33 1.39 -14.44
C ARG A 42 4.91 1.69 -13.95
N ALA A 43 4.22 0.67 -13.44
CA ALA A 43 2.86 0.74 -12.92
C ALA A 43 2.73 -0.24 -11.75
N PRO A 44 3.33 0.09 -10.59
CA PRO A 44 3.30 -0.78 -9.43
C PRO A 44 1.86 -0.97 -8.92
N ALA A 45 1.56 -2.15 -8.39
CA ALA A 45 0.31 -2.39 -7.68
C ALA A 45 0.35 -1.76 -6.28
N THR A 46 -0.79 -1.33 -5.77
CA THR A 46 -0.91 -0.71 -4.45
C THR A 46 -1.25 -1.74 -3.38
N VAL A 47 -0.64 -1.61 -2.20
CA VAL A 47 -0.99 -2.36 -0.98
C VAL A 47 -1.35 -1.34 0.09
N GLY A 48 -2.58 -1.38 0.58
CA GLY A 48 -3.02 -0.56 1.72
C GLY A 48 -2.42 -1.08 3.02
N LEU A 49 -2.10 -0.17 3.95
CA LEU A 49 -1.57 -0.49 5.28
C LEU A 49 -2.37 0.30 6.32
N ALA A 50 -2.89 -0.40 7.32
CA ALA A 50 -3.51 0.20 8.49
C ALA A 50 -2.79 -0.28 9.75
N PHE A 51 -2.39 0.62 10.63
CA PHE A 51 -1.73 0.30 11.89
C PHE A 51 -2.72 -0.05 13.00
N ARG A 52 -2.25 -0.83 13.96
CA ARG A 52 -2.94 -1.02 15.23
C ARG A 52 -2.54 0.07 16.21
N GLU A 53 -3.53 0.79 16.72
CA GLU A 53 -3.37 1.78 17.78
C GLU A 53 -4.12 1.26 19.02
N ASP A 54 -3.37 1.03 20.10
CA ASP A 54 -3.83 0.37 21.32
C ASP A 54 -4.53 -0.98 21.07
N GLU A 55 -5.86 -1.01 21.18
CA GLU A 55 -6.72 -2.19 21.16
C GLU A 55 -7.43 -2.40 19.81
N ALA A 56 -7.35 -1.44 18.89
CA ALA A 56 -8.05 -1.48 17.59
C ALA A 56 -7.14 -1.11 16.41
N PHE A 57 -7.52 -1.54 15.22
CA PHE A 57 -6.88 -1.06 13.99
C PHE A 57 -7.51 0.26 13.55
N GLU A 58 -6.69 1.17 13.04
CA GLU A 58 -7.20 2.34 12.34
C GLU A 58 -7.97 1.91 11.09
N ALA A 59 -8.91 2.74 10.65
CA ALA A 59 -9.56 2.54 9.36
C ALA A 59 -8.54 2.73 8.23
N LEU A 60 -8.60 1.89 7.20
CA LEU A 60 -7.76 2.09 6.02
C LEU A 60 -8.07 3.46 5.41
N HIS A 61 -7.05 4.32 5.35
CA HIS A 61 -7.14 5.62 4.73
C HIS A 61 -5.91 5.85 3.84
N ILE A 62 -6.14 5.94 2.53
CA ILE A 62 -5.09 6.26 1.55
C ILE A 62 -5.37 7.66 1.04
N GLN A 63 -4.51 8.61 1.40
CA GLN A 63 -4.62 9.96 0.87
C GLN A 63 -4.32 9.93 -0.64
N PRO A 64 -5.22 10.46 -1.50
CA PRO A 64 -5.00 10.47 -2.93
C PRO A 64 -3.82 11.36 -3.30
N PHE A 65 -3.16 11.04 -4.42
CA PHE A 65 -2.21 11.95 -5.04
C PHE A 65 -2.90 13.24 -5.49
N SER A 66 -2.13 14.33 -5.58
CA SER A 66 -2.63 15.58 -6.16
C SER A 66 -3.02 15.40 -7.62
N SER A 67 -4.05 16.11 -8.07
CA SER A 67 -4.39 16.19 -9.49
C SER A 67 -3.30 16.92 -10.28
N PRO A 68 -3.01 16.51 -11.53
CA PRO A 68 -2.12 17.27 -12.41
C PRO A 68 -2.73 18.64 -12.75
N PRO A 69 -1.91 19.64 -13.13
CA PRO A 69 -2.42 20.93 -13.62
C PRO A 69 -3.20 20.77 -14.92
N GLU A 70 -3.99 21.79 -15.27
CA GLU A 70 -4.67 21.84 -16.56
C GLU A 70 -3.67 21.74 -17.72
N LEU A 71 -4.04 20.97 -18.75
CA LEU A 71 -3.19 20.78 -19.93
C LEU A 71 -3.10 22.10 -20.72
N LEU A 72 -1.88 22.56 -21.00
CA LEU A 72 -1.63 23.75 -21.82
C LEU A 72 -2.29 23.59 -23.21
N GLU A 73 -2.85 24.65 -23.77
CA GLU A 73 -3.51 24.61 -25.10
C GLU A 73 -2.61 24.05 -26.19
N VAL A 74 -1.32 24.39 -26.17
CA VAL A 74 -0.31 23.89 -27.12
C VAL A 74 -0.08 22.37 -27.04
N MET A 75 -0.44 21.73 -25.91
CA MET A 75 -0.29 20.30 -25.69
C MET A 75 -1.59 19.52 -25.98
N LYS A 76 -2.72 20.20 -26.23
CA LYS A 76 -3.97 19.55 -26.61
C LYS A 76 -3.84 18.99 -28.04
N PRO A 77 -4.48 17.85 -28.36
CA PRO A 77 -4.54 17.36 -29.74
C PRO A 77 -5.06 18.46 -30.66
N GLN A 78 -4.42 18.65 -31.82
CA GLN A 78 -4.98 19.47 -32.88
C GLN A 78 -5.88 18.60 -33.74
N ASP A 79 -6.98 19.16 -34.23
CA ASP A 79 -7.90 18.48 -35.15
C ASP A 79 -7.19 17.91 -36.39
#